data_AF-H2C645-F1
#
_entry.id   AF-H2C645-F1
#
_cell.length_a   1.000
_cell.length_b   1.000
_cell.length_c   1.000
_cell.angle_alpha   90.00
_cell.angle_beta   90.00
_cell.angle_gamma   90.00
#
_symmetry.space_group_name_H-M   'P 1'
#
loop_
_entity.id
_entity.type
_entity.pdbx_description
1 polymer ?
#
loop_
_entity_poly.entity_id
_entity_poly.type
_entity_poly.pdbx_seq_one_letter_code
_entity_poly.pdbx_strand_id
1 'polypeptide(L)'
;MKWKVPYILVYSVMVIYSSFISFPLWSLLVSLIPIMQRRGIVGGEVLAVFLSFFMLSRTEHLYIYPYVVRAFTFLNLFFASSEHLDIISLLDIGGEKALPLVVTMVYFPLFYQIAAQVFFYRRARRKPFSPLKLSRPILVEVVKVAENLYRAYTVKLYGNLKKDAKLTPSRDDLVPLALGVVALCLSYLLPISVAGLS
;
A
#
# COMPACT_ATOMS: atom_id res chain seq x y z
N MET A 1 10.16 8.20 -2.52
CA MET A 1 11.20 7.24 -2.10
C MET A 1 10.57 5.86 -2.19
N LYS A 2 11.30 4.84 -2.68
CA LYS A 2 10.76 3.49 -2.72
C LYS A 2 11.45 2.64 -1.66
N TRP A 3 10.67 1.93 -0.87
CA TRP A 3 11.10 1.04 0.19
C TRP A 3 10.95 -0.40 -0.27
N LYS A 4 11.93 -1.25 0.04
CA LYS A 4 11.81 -2.67 -0.29
C LYS A 4 10.76 -3.33 0.61
N VAL A 5 10.09 -4.34 0.07
CA VAL A 5 9.03 -5.12 0.75
C VAL A 5 9.38 -5.57 2.17
N PRO A 6 10.59 -6.12 2.49
CA PRO A 6 10.84 -6.61 3.84
C PRO A 6 10.86 -5.48 4.88
N TYR A 7 11.37 -4.28 4.54
CA TYR A 7 11.41 -3.16 5.46
C TYR A 7 10.03 -2.55 5.71
N ILE A 8 9.18 -2.53 4.67
CA ILE A 8 7.76 -2.11 4.82
C ILE A 8 7.02 -3.08 5.73
N LEU A 9 7.25 -4.39 5.57
CA LEU A 9 6.63 -5.41 6.42
C LEU A 9 7.09 -5.29 7.88
N VAL A 10 8.38 -5.07 8.13
CA VAL A 10 8.89 -4.85 9.48
C VAL A 10 8.28 -3.58 10.08
N TYR A 11 8.26 -2.47 9.34
CA TYR A 11 7.60 -1.23 9.75
C TYR A 11 6.12 -1.43 10.11
N SER A 12 5.36 -2.09 9.25
CA SER A 12 3.93 -2.31 9.48
C SER A 12 3.67 -3.18 10.71
N VAL A 13 4.44 -4.25 10.89
CA VAL A 13 4.35 -5.12 12.08
C VAL A 13 4.69 -4.33 13.34
N MET A 14 5.74 -3.51 13.32
CA MET A 14 6.14 -2.68 14.48
C MET A 14 5.05 -1.66 14.84
N VAL A 15 4.46 -0.97 13.86
CA VAL A 15 3.39 0.00 14.09
C VAL A 15 2.11 -0.69 14.59
N ILE A 16 1.74 -1.84 14.01
CA ILE A 16 0.59 -2.63 14.49
C ILE A 16 0.82 -3.04 15.96
N TYR A 17 1.99 -3.58 16.27
CA TYR A 17 2.31 -4.00 17.64
C TYR A 17 2.30 -2.82 18.62
N SER A 18 2.87 -1.67 18.23
CA SER A 18 2.81 -0.44 19.03
C SER A 18 1.37 -0.01 19.34
N SER A 19 0.45 -0.23 18.39
CA SER A 19 -0.96 0.13 18.54
C SER A 19 -1.73 -0.77 19.53
N PHE A 20 -1.17 -1.93 19.89
CA PHE A 20 -1.73 -2.86 20.87
C PHE A 20 -1.12 -2.72 22.27
N ILE A 21 0.16 -2.31 22.36
CA ILE A 21 0.86 -2.14 23.64
C ILE A 21 0.32 -0.95 24.42
N SER A 22 0.10 0.18 23.76
CA SER A 22 -0.37 1.42 24.39
C SER A 22 -1.58 2.02 23.67
N PHE A 23 -2.02 3.19 24.13
CA PHE A 23 -3.08 3.91 23.45
C PHE A 23 -2.63 4.34 22.04
N PRO A 24 -3.45 4.09 21.01
CA PRO A 24 -3.04 4.10 19.60
C PRO A 24 -2.78 5.49 19.00
N LEU A 25 -2.67 6.55 19.81
CA LEU A 25 -2.31 7.89 19.30
C LEU A 25 -0.89 7.92 18.74
N TRP A 26 0.07 7.27 19.42
CA TRP A 26 1.45 7.25 18.96
C TRP A 26 1.60 6.49 17.64
N SER A 27 0.92 5.35 17.51
CA SER A 27 0.90 4.59 16.26
C SER A 27 0.25 5.39 15.13
N LEU A 28 -0.80 6.18 15.42
CA LEU A 28 -1.43 7.06 14.44
C LEU A 28 -0.49 8.17 13.99
N LEU A 29 0.13 8.89 14.92
CA LEU A 29 1.06 9.99 14.61
C LEU A 29 2.23 9.52 13.76
N VAL A 30 2.82 8.36 14.09
CA VAL A 30 3.93 7.81 13.29
C VAL A 30 3.45 7.35 11.92
N SER A 31 2.25 6.77 11.83
CA SER A 31 1.67 6.35 10.55
C SER A 31 1.32 7.52 9.60
N LEU A 32 1.10 8.72 10.13
CA LEU A 32 0.81 9.92 9.34
C LEU A 32 2.04 10.49 8.61
N ILE A 33 3.24 10.33 9.18
CA ILE A 33 4.50 10.85 8.64
C ILE A 33 4.71 10.46 7.16
N PRO A 34 4.61 9.18 6.75
CA PRO A 34 4.79 8.80 5.35
C PRO A 34 3.70 9.35 4.40
N ILE A 35 2.54 9.74 4.92
CA ILE A 35 1.37 10.20 4.13
C ILE A 35 1.26 11.73 4.13
N MET A 36 2.14 12.45 4.84
CA MET A 36 2.14 13.92 4.92
C MET A 36 2.17 14.63 3.56
N GLN A 37 2.66 13.96 2.50
CA GLN A 37 2.62 14.50 1.14
C GLN A 37 1.18 14.72 0.64
N ARG A 38 0.21 13.94 1.14
CA ARG A 38 -1.22 14.02 0.79
C ARG A 38 -2.01 14.81 1.84
N ARG A 39 -1.74 16.12 1.92
CA ARG A 39 -2.36 17.05 2.90
C ARG A 39 -3.88 16.92 3.01
N GLY A 40 -4.59 16.64 1.90
CA GLY A 40 -6.04 16.45 1.90
C GLY A 40 -6.50 15.21 2.66
N ILE A 41 -5.80 14.08 2.50
CA ILE A 41 -6.13 12.84 3.21
C ILE A 41 -5.83 13.00 4.69
N VAL A 42 -4.65 13.53 5.02
CA VAL A 42 -4.24 13.80 6.42
C VAL A 42 -5.21 14.74 7.12
N GLY A 43 -5.60 15.84 6.47
CA GLY A 43 -6.57 16.78 7.04
C GLY A 43 -7.94 16.13 7.30
N GLY A 44 -8.42 15.34 6.34
CA GLY A 44 -9.67 14.60 6.48
C GLY A 44 -9.63 13.57 7.61
N GLU A 45 -8.51 12.87 7.76
CA GLU A 45 -8.31 11.88 8.83
C GLU A 45 -8.26 12.53 10.21
N VAL A 46 -7.45 13.58 10.39
CA VAL A 46 -7.36 14.30 11.67
C VAL A 46 -8.71 14.86 12.09
N LEU A 47 -9.46 15.43 11.14
CA LEU A 47 -10.84 15.89 11.38
C LEU A 47 -11.76 14.73 11.78
N ALA A 48 -11.68 13.58 11.08
CA ALA A 48 -12.51 12.42 11.38
C ALA A 48 -12.21 11.83 12.77
N VAL A 49 -10.94 11.73 13.16
CA VAL A 49 -10.53 11.27 14.50
C VAL A 49 -11.01 12.25 15.57
N PHE A 50 -10.88 13.56 15.33
CA PHE A 50 -11.35 14.59 16.26
C PHE A 50 -12.87 14.59 16.43
N LEU A 51 -13.62 14.51 15.33
CA LEU A 51 -15.09 14.37 15.35
C LEU A 51 -15.53 13.09 16.06
N SER A 52 -14.80 11.99 15.85
CA SER A 52 -15.09 10.71 16.51
C SER A 52 -14.89 10.81 18.02
N PHE A 53 -13.84 11.50 18.48
CA PHE A 53 -13.62 11.76 19.90
C PHE A 53 -14.77 12.57 20.51
N PHE A 54 -15.19 13.65 19.84
CA PHE A 54 -16.28 14.51 20.33
C PHE A 54 -17.62 13.75 20.42
N MET A 55 -17.96 12.96 19.40
CA MET A 55 -19.18 12.15 19.39
C MET A 55 -19.18 11.06 20.47
N LEU A 56 -18.04 10.37 20.66
CA LEU A 56 -17.91 9.30 21.65
C LEU A 56 -17.83 9.84 23.09
N SER A 57 -17.26 11.02 23.29
CA SER A 57 -17.28 11.71 24.58
C SER A 57 -18.70 12.10 24.98
N ARG A 58 -19.54 12.54 24.02
CA ARG A 58 -20.92 12.91 24.31
C ARG A 58 -21.85 11.73 24.60
N THR A 59 -21.52 10.56 24.08
CA THR A 59 -22.31 9.31 24.21
C THR A 59 -21.77 8.36 25.28
N GLU A 60 -20.75 8.78 26.03
CA GLU A 60 -20.09 8.00 27.11
C GLU A 60 -19.48 6.66 26.65
N HIS A 61 -19.39 6.41 25.33
CA HIS A 61 -18.80 5.20 24.74
C HIS A 61 -17.32 5.39 24.38
N LEU A 62 -16.54 6.03 25.26
CA LEU A 62 -15.11 6.32 25.04
C LEU A 62 -14.25 5.07 24.84
N TYR A 63 -14.69 3.92 25.34
CA TYR A 63 -14.00 2.63 25.14
C TYR A 63 -13.92 2.20 23.66
N ILE A 64 -14.77 2.73 22.79
CA ILE A 64 -14.75 2.44 21.33
C ILE A 64 -13.65 3.24 20.63
N TYR A 65 -13.25 4.39 21.18
CA TYR A 65 -12.33 5.32 20.52
C TYR A 65 -10.97 4.72 20.14
N PRO A 66 -10.30 3.87 20.96
CA PRO A 66 -9.08 3.18 20.56
C PRO A 66 -9.24 2.34 19.27
N TYR A 67 -10.41 1.74 19.04
CA TYR A 67 -10.67 0.95 17.84
C TYR A 67 -10.78 1.82 16.59
N VAL A 68 -11.38 3.01 16.72
CA VAL A 68 -11.46 4.00 15.63
C VAL A 68 -10.05 4.45 15.23
N VAL A 69 -9.22 4.82 16.21
CA VAL A 69 -7.84 5.24 15.97
C VAL A 69 -7.02 4.11 15.33
N ARG A 70 -7.17 2.86 15.80
CA ARG A 70 -6.55 1.67 15.18
C ARG A 70 -6.96 1.49 13.71
N ALA A 71 -8.25 1.63 13.39
CA ALA A 71 -8.72 1.50 12.02
C ALA A 71 -8.01 2.50 11.09
N PHE A 72 -7.87 3.76 11.53
CA PHE A 72 -7.13 4.77 10.80
C PHE A 72 -5.63 4.45 10.67
N THR A 73 -4.99 3.93 11.72
CA THR A 73 -3.58 3.49 11.63
C THR A 73 -3.40 2.39 10.58
N PHE A 74 -4.35 1.46 10.43
CA PHE A 74 -4.28 0.39 9.43
C PHE A 74 -4.51 0.91 8.02
N LEU A 75 -5.44 1.85 7.83
CA LEU A 75 -5.61 2.54 6.56
C LEU A 75 -4.32 3.28 6.17
N ASN A 76 -3.67 3.93 7.12
CA ASN A 76 -2.41 4.63 6.87
C ASN A 76 -1.28 3.67 6.50
N LEU A 77 -1.14 2.57 7.22
CA LEU A 77 -0.17 1.53 6.84
C LEU A 77 -0.44 0.99 5.42
N PHE A 78 -1.71 0.82 5.05
CA PHE A 78 -2.08 0.43 3.70
C PHE A 78 -1.71 1.49 2.66
N PHE A 79 -1.99 2.77 2.89
CA PHE A 79 -1.61 3.83 1.96
C PHE A 79 -0.09 4.01 1.87
N ALA A 80 0.61 4.00 3.00
CA ALA A 80 2.07 4.12 3.05
C ALA A 80 2.74 2.96 2.28
N SER A 81 2.28 1.73 2.49
CA SER A 81 2.79 0.57 1.76
C SER A 81 2.45 0.65 0.26
N SER A 82 1.23 1.00 -0.12
CA SER A 82 0.86 1.12 -1.54
C SER A 82 1.65 2.18 -2.30
N GLU A 83 2.03 3.28 -1.66
CA GLU A 83 2.71 4.40 -2.31
C GLU A 83 4.23 4.21 -2.37
N HIS A 84 4.82 3.62 -1.33
CA HIS A 84 6.27 3.51 -1.20
C HIS A 84 6.82 2.13 -1.58
N LEU A 85 5.98 1.13 -1.88
CA LEU A 85 6.46 -0.23 -2.19
C LEU A 85 7.20 -0.32 -3.52
N ASP A 86 8.42 -0.84 -3.45
CA ASP A 86 9.15 -1.24 -4.64
C ASP A 86 8.70 -2.62 -5.12
N ILE A 87 7.90 -2.63 -6.19
CA ILE A 87 7.37 -3.85 -6.82
C ILE A 87 8.51 -4.79 -7.25
N ILE A 88 9.68 -4.27 -7.62
CA ILE A 88 10.82 -5.10 -8.06
C ILE A 88 11.38 -5.91 -6.90
N SER A 89 11.32 -5.39 -5.67
CA SER A 89 11.79 -6.10 -4.47
C SER A 89 10.96 -7.35 -4.14
N LEU A 90 9.76 -7.51 -4.72
CA LEU A 90 9.01 -8.77 -4.65
C LEU A 90 9.75 -9.93 -5.33
N LEU A 91 10.55 -9.66 -6.38
CA LEU A 91 11.38 -10.68 -7.03
C LEU A 91 12.52 -11.14 -6.12
N ASP A 92 13.02 -10.28 -5.24
CA ASP A 92 14.12 -10.62 -4.34
C ASP A 92 13.64 -11.56 -3.21
N ILE A 93 12.35 -11.54 -2.86
CA ILE A 93 11.74 -12.45 -1.87
C ILE A 93 11.18 -13.71 -2.53
N GLY A 94 10.38 -13.55 -3.59
CA GLY A 94 9.63 -14.64 -4.19
C GLY A 94 10.32 -15.31 -5.38
N GLY A 95 11.49 -14.82 -5.80
CA GLY A 95 12.25 -15.34 -6.93
C GLY A 95 11.41 -15.41 -8.20
N GLU A 96 11.61 -16.48 -8.98
CA GLU A 96 10.86 -16.75 -10.22
C GLU A 96 9.35 -16.92 -9.99
N LYS A 97 8.94 -17.40 -8.80
CA LYS A 97 7.50 -17.58 -8.47
C LYS A 97 6.76 -16.25 -8.35
N ALA A 98 7.45 -15.17 -8.00
CA ALA A 98 6.87 -13.81 -7.95
C ALA A 98 6.85 -13.12 -9.32
N LEU A 99 7.50 -13.69 -10.35
CA LEU A 99 7.58 -13.08 -11.68
C LEU A 99 6.21 -12.80 -12.31
N PRO A 100 5.22 -13.73 -12.29
CA PRO A 100 3.90 -13.44 -12.84
C PRO A 100 3.20 -12.26 -12.15
N LEU A 101 3.35 -12.16 -10.82
CA LEU A 101 2.78 -11.06 -10.04
C LEU A 101 3.43 -9.72 -10.39
N VAL A 102 4.76 -9.69 -10.51
CA VAL A 102 5.48 -8.45 -10.85
C VAL A 102 5.17 -8.02 -12.28
N VAL A 103 5.12 -8.95 -13.23
CA VAL A 103 4.71 -8.66 -14.62
C VAL A 103 3.30 -8.09 -14.65
N THR A 104 2.34 -8.74 -13.99
CA THR A 104 0.95 -8.23 -13.95
C THR A 104 0.85 -6.83 -13.35
N MET A 105 1.54 -6.55 -12.25
CA MET A 105 1.55 -5.21 -11.64
C MET A 105 2.18 -4.14 -12.55
N VAL A 106 3.27 -4.47 -13.26
CA VAL A 106 3.95 -3.54 -14.18
C VAL A 106 3.11 -3.25 -15.42
N TYR A 107 2.40 -4.24 -15.95
CA TYR A 107 1.57 -4.10 -17.15
C TYR A 107 0.14 -3.61 -16.87
N PHE A 108 -0.29 -3.59 -15.60
CA PHE A 108 -1.63 -3.12 -15.23
C PHE A 108 -1.96 -1.70 -15.77
N PRO A 109 -1.07 -0.68 -15.66
CA PRO A 109 -1.36 0.64 -16.22
C PRO A 109 -1.56 0.63 -17.74
N LEU A 110 -0.80 -0.20 -18.47
CA LEU A 110 -0.95 -0.35 -19.92
C LEU A 110 -2.33 -0.94 -20.27
N PHE A 111 -2.72 -2.03 -19.59
CA PHE A 111 -4.03 -2.64 -19.82
C PHE A 111 -5.19 -1.72 -19.43
N TYR A 112 -5.01 -0.91 -18.39
CA TYR A 112 -5.97 0.13 -18.03
C TYR A 112 -6.12 1.19 -19.14
N GLN A 113 -5.01 1.66 -19.71
CA GLN A 113 -5.05 2.61 -20.82
C GLN A 113 -5.75 2.03 -22.05
N ILE A 114 -5.44 0.78 -22.40
CA ILE A 114 -6.10 0.07 -23.51
C ILE A 114 -7.61 -0.03 -23.25
N ALA A 115 -8.01 -0.44 -22.05
CA ALA A 115 -9.42 -0.53 -21.68
C ALA A 115 -10.12 0.84 -21.75
N ALA A 116 -9.48 1.90 -21.28
CA ALA A 116 -10.00 3.27 -21.35
C ALA A 116 -10.17 3.74 -22.80
N GLN A 117 -9.19 3.47 -23.68
CA GLN A 117 -9.28 3.79 -25.10
C GLN A 117 -10.41 3.02 -25.80
N VAL A 118 -10.51 1.71 -25.56
CA VAL A 118 -11.59 0.87 -26.11
C VAL A 118 -12.95 1.41 -25.67
N PHE A 119 -13.09 1.77 -24.40
CA PHE A 119 -14.31 2.36 -23.87
C PHE A 119 -14.63 3.71 -24.52
N PHE A 120 -13.63 4.58 -24.65
CA PHE A 120 -13.76 5.88 -25.29
C PHE A 120 -14.21 5.77 -26.75
N TYR A 121 -13.55 4.94 -27.56
CA TYR A 121 -13.93 4.74 -28.98
C TYR A 121 -15.34 4.18 -29.12
N ARG A 122 -15.74 3.29 -28.22
CA ARG A 122 -17.09 2.72 -28.25
C ARG A 122 -18.15 3.77 -27.91
N ARG A 123 -17.87 4.61 -26.90
CA ARG A 123 -18.73 5.73 -26.51
C ARG A 123 -18.85 6.76 -27.64
N ALA A 124 -17.75 7.10 -28.29
CA ALA A 124 -17.73 7.99 -29.46
C ALA A 124 -18.62 7.47 -30.61
N ARG A 125 -18.67 6.14 -30.80
CA ARG A 125 -19.53 5.48 -31.80
C ARG A 125 -20.97 5.23 -31.32
N ARG A 126 -21.38 5.80 -30.17
CA ARG A 126 -22.72 5.64 -29.57
C ARG A 126 -23.20 4.18 -29.45
N LYS A 127 -22.27 3.23 -29.29
CA LYS A 127 -22.63 1.82 -29.13
C LYS A 127 -23.05 1.56 -27.68
N PRO A 128 -24.11 0.75 -27.44
CA PRO A 128 -24.54 0.42 -26.08
C PRO A 128 -23.43 -0.32 -25.32
N PHE A 129 -23.40 -0.15 -23.99
CA PHE A 129 -22.50 -0.89 -23.13
C PHE A 129 -22.81 -2.39 -23.23
N SER A 130 -21.79 -3.20 -23.51
CA SER A 130 -21.92 -4.66 -23.42
C SER A 130 -20.56 -5.24 -23.09
N PRO A 131 -20.45 -6.02 -21.99
CA PRO A 131 -19.18 -6.50 -21.46
C PRO A 131 -18.48 -7.40 -22.46
N LEU A 132 -19.21 -8.31 -23.13
CA LEU A 132 -18.66 -9.24 -24.11
C LEU A 132 -18.02 -8.53 -25.31
N LYS A 133 -18.64 -7.45 -25.78
CA LYS A 133 -18.11 -6.66 -26.90
C LYS A 133 -16.96 -5.73 -26.46
N LEU A 134 -16.81 -5.47 -25.17
CA LEU A 134 -15.74 -4.64 -24.60
C LEU A 134 -14.51 -5.50 -24.29
N SER A 135 -14.71 -6.69 -23.75
CA SER A 135 -13.65 -7.61 -23.36
C SER A 135 -12.89 -8.18 -24.56
N ARG A 136 -13.57 -8.45 -25.69
CA ARG A 136 -12.94 -8.98 -26.91
C ARG A 136 -11.69 -8.20 -27.37
N PRO A 137 -11.78 -6.89 -27.68
CA PRO A 137 -10.60 -6.13 -28.12
C PRO A 137 -9.52 -6.03 -27.04
N ILE A 138 -9.92 -5.93 -25.76
CA ILE A 138 -8.98 -5.90 -24.65
C ILE A 138 -8.20 -7.23 -24.56
N LEU A 139 -8.89 -8.36 -24.68
CA LEU A 139 -8.30 -9.69 -24.59
C LEU A 139 -7.33 -9.95 -25.75
N VAL A 140 -7.68 -9.51 -26.96
CA VAL A 140 -6.78 -9.61 -28.12
C VAL A 140 -5.48 -8.84 -27.90
N GLU A 141 -5.55 -7.60 -27.39
CA GLU A 141 -4.35 -6.83 -27.08
C GLU A 141 -3.53 -7.45 -25.94
N VAL A 142 -4.19 -7.96 -24.89
CA VAL A 142 -3.51 -8.65 -23.78
C VAL A 142 -2.73 -9.88 -24.29
N VAL A 143 -3.35 -10.70 -25.15
CA VAL A 143 -2.70 -11.88 -25.73
C VAL A 143 -1.51 -11.48 -26.61
N LYS A 144 -1.66 -10.44 -27.43
CA LYS A 144 -0.58 -9.91 -28.28
C LYS A 144 0.61 -9.40 -27.46
N VAL A 145 0.35 -8.69 -26.36
CA VAL A 145 1.39 -8.24 -25.42
C VAL A 145 2.08 -9.43 -24.77
N ALA A 146 1.33 -10.45 -24.35
CA ALA A 146 1.89 -11.66 -23.76
C ALA A 146 2.81 -12.42 -24.73
N GLU A 147 2.41 -12.56 -26.00
CA GLU A 147 3.23 -13.20 -27.03
C GLU A 147 4.53 -12.43 -27.31
N ASN A 148 4.44 -11.11 -27.40
CA ASN A 148 5.62 -10.24 -27.55
C ASN A 148 6.55 -10.32 -26.34
N LEU A 149 5.99 -10.34 -25.13
CA LEU A 149 6.76 -10.49 -23.90
C LEU A 149 7.46 -11.85 -23.85
N TYR A 150 6.77 -12.92 -24.24
CA TYR A 150 7.34 -14.26 -24.35
C TYR A 150 8.51 -14.29 -25.33
N ARG A 151 8.35 -13.73 -26.54
CA ARG A 151 9.43 -13.62 -27.53
C ARG A 151 10.61 -12.79 -27.02
N ALA A 152 10.34 -11.64 -26.39
CA ALA A 152 11.39 -10.79 -25.83
C ALA A 152 12.15 -11.51 -24.71
N TYR A 153 11.43 -12.27 -23.88
CA TYR A 153 12.02 -13.07 -22.82
C TYR A 153 12.88 -14.19 -23.40
N THR A 154 12.38 -14.98 -24.35
CA THR A 154 13.16 -16.07 -24.94
C THR A 154 14.39 -15.59 -25.69
N VAL A 155 14.33 -14.44 -26.37
CA VAL A 155 15.50 -13.84 -27.05
C VAL A 155 16.53 -13.28 -26.05
N LYS A 156 16.09 -12.74 -24.90
CA LYS A 156 16.97 -12.07 -23.93
C LYS A 156 17.50 -13.00 -22.83
N LEU A 157 16.86 -14.15 -22.58
CA LEU A 157 17.11 -15.04 -21.44
C LEU A 157 17.46 -16.48 -21.82
N TYR A 158 18.19 -16.69 -22.92
CA TYR A 158 18.94 -17.92 -23.12
C TYR A 158 19.99 -18.10 -22.01
N GLY A 159 19.56 -18.69 -20.88
CA GLY A 159 20.41 -19.10 -19.77
C GLY A 159 20.05 -18.47 -18.43
N ASN A 160 19.16 -19.13 -17.68
CA ASN A 160 18.95 -19.01 -16.22
C ASN A 160 18.74 -17.59 -15.65
N LEU A 161 17.51 -17.32 -15.20
CA LEU A 161 17.20 -16.16 -14.35
C LEU A 161 17.68 -16.41 -12.92
N LYS A 162 18.98 -16.69 -12.73
CA LYS A 162 19.62 -16.70 -11.41
C LYS A 162 19.91 -15.26 -11.02
N LYS A 163 18.89 -14.55 -10.56
CA LYS A 163 19.08 -13.26 -9.91
C LYS A 163 19.46 -13.52 -8.46
N ASP A 164 20.71 -13.23 -8.10
CA ASP A 164 21.13 -13.22 -6.69
C ASP A 164 20.30 -12.18 -5.94
N ALA A 165 19.64 -12.59 -4.86
CA ALA A 165 18.79 -11.73 -4.05
C ALA A 165 19.63 -10.62 -3.40
N LYS A 166 19.59 -9.41 -3.98
CA LYS A 166 20.27 -8.23 -3.43
C LYS A 166 19.41 -7.56 -2.36
N LEU A 167 19.35 -8.20 -1.19
CA LEU A 167 18.65 -7.72 0.00
C LEU A 167 19.41 -6.62 0.77
N THR A 168 20.51 -6.08 0.23
CA THR A 168 21.30 -5.04 0.93
C THR A 168 20.44 -3.79 1.17
N PRO A 169 20.45 -3.22 2.39
CA PRO A 169 19.63 -2.06 2.72
C PRO A 169 20.04 -0.84 1.90
N SER A 170 19.06 -0.16 1.30
CA SER A 170 19.26 1.19 0.76
C SER A 170 19.18 2.22 1.89
N ARG A 171 19.74 3.42 1.68
CA ARG A 171 19.57 4.54 2.63
C ARG A 171 18.10 4.88 2.83
N ASP A 172 17.28 4.71 1.80
CA ASP A 172 15.83 4.94 1.85
C ASP A 172 15.09 3.89 2.70
N ASP A 173 15.64 2.67 2.82
CA ASP A 173 15.05 1.57 3.61
C ASP A 173 15.27 1.75 5.13
N LEU A 174 16.20 2.64 5.53
CA LEU A 174 16.42 2.97 6.94
C LEU A 174 15.29 3.83 7.53
N VAL A 175 14.63 4.63 6.69
CA VAL A 175 13.52 5.50 7.10
C VAL A 175 12.35 4.72 7.71
N PRO A 176 11.75 3.71 7.02
CA PRO A 176 10.65 2.94 7.61
C PRO A 176 11.09 2.17 8.84
N LEU A 177 12.33 1.69 8.89
CA LEU A 177 12.85 0.97 10.05
C LEU A 177 12.99 1.89 11.27
N ALA A 178 13.56 3.08 11.09
CA ALA A 178 13.65 4.08 12.16
C ALA A 178 12.27 4.51 12.67
N LEU A 179 11.32 4.75 11.75
CA LEU A 179 9.94 5.11 12.13
C LEU A 179 9.26 4.00 12.94
N GLY A 180 9.41 2.74 12.53
CA GLY A 180 8.84 1.60 13.26
C GLY A 180 9.41 1.47 14.68
N VAL A 181 10.73 1.63 14.83
CA VAL A 181 11.39 1.63 16.14
C VAL A 181 10.92 2.80 17.00
N VAL A 182 10.82 4.00 16.44
CA VAL A 182 10.32 5.18 17.15
C VAL A 182 8.88 4.97 17.63
N ALA A 183 8.01 4.37 16.81
CA ALA A 183 6.64 4.05 17.21
C ALA A 183 6.60 3.10 18.42
N LEU A 184 7.45 2.07 18.42
CA LEU A 184 7.57 1.15 19.56
C LEU A 184 8.12 1.85 20.80
N CYS A 185 9.21 2.60 20.67
CA CYS A 185 9.82 3.32 21.79
C CYS A 185 8.85 4.31 22.42
N LEU A 186 8.13 5.11 21.62
CA LEU A 186 7.12 6.05 22.13
C LEU A 186 5.97 5.33 22.83
N SER A 187 5.49 4.23 22.24
CA SER A 187 4.45 3.40 22.83
C SER A 187 4.86 2.79 24.18
N TYR A 188 6.14 2.44 24.36
CA TYR A 188 6.64 1.87 25.62
C TYR A 188 6.99 2.94 26.67
N LEU A 189 7.60 4.05 26.26
CA LEU A 189 8.09 5.10 27.18
C LEU A 189 6.98 6.00 27.71
N LEU A 190 5.96 6.26 26.89
CA LEU A 190 4.86 7.17 27.23
C LEU A 190 3.52 6.44 27.06
N PRO A 191 3.18 5.50 27.97
CA PRO A 191 1.86 4.88 27.96
C PRO A 191 0.83 5.94 28.33
N ILE A 192 0.21 6.53 27.31
CA ILE A 192 -0.95 7.41 27.51
C ILE A 192 -2.09 6.50 27.93
N SER A 193 -2.37 6.39 29.23
CA SER A 193 -3.60 5.75 29.71
C SER A 193 -4.68 6.83 29.79
N VAL A 194 -5.82 6.60 29.12
CA VAL A 194 -7.03 7.43 29.31
C VAL A 194 -7.73 7.09 30.64
N ALA A 195 -7.08 6.31 31.50
CA ALA A 195 -7.57 5.89 32.81
C ALA A 195 -7.57 7.01 33.88
N GLY A 196 -7.17 8.24 33.52
CA GLY A 196 -7.24 9.42 34.39
C GLY A 196 -8.44 10.33 34.14
N LEU A 197 -9.42 9.91 33.32
CA LEU A 197 -10.61 10.70 32.95
C LEU A 197 -11.94 10.06 33.41
N SER A 198 -11.87 9.13 34.37
CA SER A 198 -13.02 8.61 35.12
C SER A 198 -13.11 9.26 36.49
#